data_AF-A0A5K0YH58-F1
#
_entry.id   AF-A0A5K0YH58-F1
#
_cell.length_a   1.000
_cell.length_b   1.000
_cell.length_c   1.000
_cell.angle_alpha   90.00
_cell.angle_beta   90.00
_cell.angle_gamma   90.00
#
_symmetry.space_group_name_H-M   'P 1'
#
loop_
_entity.id
_entity.type
_entity.pdbx_description
1 polymer ?
#
loop_
_entity_poly.entity_id
_entity_poly.type
_entity_poly.pdbx_seq_one_letter_code
_entity_poly.pdbx_strand_id
1 'polypeptide(L)'
;SDHPPYKCASSTHWLRAPPPLLPPLTGKTNGSYLAPASFLNPLLPPSTLASSSCNGPCNSNDDCKGQLICTSGRCTDDPDVGIHICSASSPAGSCRPSGMLPCKSKSYPTYTCSPPVSSSTDAMHTLNNFMEGGDGGAPSECDNSYHDNSELVVALSTGWYADHSRCGKMIRISASNGRSTTARVVDECDSAKGCDEEHAGQKP
;
A
#
# COMPACT_ATOMS: atom_id res chain seq x y z
N SER A 1 -6.31 5.16 -1.75
CA SER A 1 -5.31 5.56 -0.76
C SER A 1 -4.11 4.66 -0.93
N ASP A 2 -2.98 5.17 -1.43
CA ASP A 2 -1.73 4.42 -1.50
C ASP A 2 -1.13 4.39 -0.09
N HIS A 3 -1.08 3.21 0.53
CA HIS A 3 -0.65 3.02 1.92
C HIS A 3 0.70 2.31 1.98
N PRO A 4 1.54 2.55 3.00
CA PRO A 4 2.85 1.93 3.12
C PRO A 4 2.74 0.40 3.34
N PRO A 5 3.21 -0.43 2.39
CA PRO A 5 2.97 -1.88 2.42
C PRO A 5 3.65 -2.60 3.59
N TYR A 6 4.78 -2.07 4.07
CA TYR A 6 5.54 -2.61 5.20
C TYR A 6 4.83 -2.53 6.57
N LYS A 7 3.66 -1.87 6.66
CA LYS A 7 2.84 -1.76 7.88
C LYS A 7 1.46 -2.41 7.73
N CYS A 8 1.28 -3.30 6.77
CA CYS A 8 0.00 -3.93 6.51
C CYS A 8 -0.35 -4.98 7.59
N ALA A 9 -1.55 -4.86 8.15
CA ALA A 9 -2.26 -5.94 8.82
C ALA A 9 -3.65 -6.05 8.16
N SER A 10 -3.86 -7.09 7.36
CA SER A 10 -5.09 -7.23 6.56
C SER A 10 -6.00 -8.29 7.13
N SER A 11 -7.28 -7.98 7.37
CA SER A 11 -8.23 -8.94 7.92
C SER A 11 -9.56 -8.96 7.18
N THR A 12 -10.38 -9.95 7.48
CA THR A 12 -11.80 -10.01 7.11
C THR A 12 -12.59 -8.87 7.79
N HIS A 13 -13.82 -8.61 7.32
CA HIS A 13 -14.63 -7.39 7.55
C HIS A 13 -15.03 -7.02 8.99
N TRP A 14 -14.58 -7.74 10.02
CA TRP A 14 -15.09 -7.63 11.41
C TRP A 14 -14.73 -6.35 12.15
N LEU A 15 -13.68 -5.65 11.72
CA LEU A 15 -13.26 -4.39 12.35
C LEU A 15 -13.97 -3.16 11.77
N ARG A 16 -14.85 -3.32 10.78
CA ARG A 16 -15.58 -2.19 10.22
C ARG A 16 -16.54 -1.62 11.28
N ALA A 17 -16.42 -0.33 11.57
CA ALA A 17 -17.54 0.41 12.14
C ALA A 17 -18.73 0.31 11.17
N PRO A 18 -19.98 0.21 11.64
CA PRO A 18 -21.12 0.31 10.75
C PRO A 18 -20.98 1.60 9.93
N PRO A 19 -21.27 1.57 8.60
CA PRO A 19 -21.16 2.76 7.78
C PRO A 19 -22.01 3.88 8.41
N PRO A 20 -21.53 5.15 8.41
CA PRO A 20 -22.39 6.25 8.78
C PRO A 20 -23.62 6.25 7.88
N LEU A 21 -24.81 6.39 8.47
CA LEU A 21 -26.05 6.53 7.72
C LEU A 21 -25.93 7.79 6.83
N LEU A 22 -25.80 7.58 5.53
CA LEU A 22 -25.83 8.67 4.56
C LEU A 22 -27.25 9.28 4.52
N PRO A 23 -27.40 10.61 4.48
CA PRO A 23 -28.68 11.22 4.17
C PRO A 23 -29.07 10.95 2.71
N PRO A 24 -30.38 10.96 2.38
CA PRO A 24 -30.87 10.62 1.05
C PRO A 24 -30.37 11.62 0.01
N LEU A 25 -29.80 11.11 -1.09
CA LEU A 25 -29.45 11.89 -2.27
C LEU A 25 -30.72 12.27 -3.04
N THR A 26 -31.02 13.56 -3.10
CA THR A 26 -32.00 14.10 -4.04
C THR A 26 -31.34 14.25 -5.41
N GLY A 27 -31.87 13.55 -6.40
CA GLY A 27 -31.42 13.67 -7.79
C GLY A 27 -31.87 14.99 -8.44
N LYS A 28 -31.08 15.45 -9.41
CA LYS A 28 -31.55 16.24 -10.56
C LYS A 28 -30.65 16.00 -11.77
N THR A 29 -31.32 15.88 -12.91
CA THR A 29 -30.82 15.52 -14.24
C THR A 29 -30.44 16.73 -15.11
N ASN A 30 -29.67 16.42 -16.15
CA ASN A 30 -29.52 17.06 -17.48
C ASN A 30 -28.44 18.12 -17.70
N GLY A 31 -27.66 17.87 -18.76
CA GLY A 31 -26.79 18.81 -19.46
C GLY A 31 -25.94 18.10 -20.52
N SER A 32 -26.49 17.91 -21.71
CA SER A 32 -25.79 17.44 -22.92
C SER A 32 -25.03 18.59 -23.59
N TYR A 33 -23.82 18.36 -24.11
CA TYR A 33 -23.27 19.09 -25.28
C TYR A 33 -22.26 18.22 -26.05
N LEU A 34 -22.26 18.38 -27.37
CA LEU A 34 -21.48 17.66 -28.39
C LEU A 34 -20.07 18.23 -28.59
N ALA A 35 -19.22 17.40 -29.22
CA ALA A 35 -17.79 17.45 -29.58
C ALA A 35 -17.35 18.64 -30.49
N PRO A 36 -16.12 18.74 -31.08
CA PRO A 36 -14.95 17.82 -31.10
C PRO A 36 -13.54 18.49 -31.03
N ALA A 37 -12.46 17.69 -31.04
CA ALA A 37 -11.31 17.84 -31.96
C ALA A 37 -10.15 16.87 -31.62
N SER A 38 -9.73 16.11 -32.62
CA SER A 38 -8.47 15.38 -32.68
C SER A 38 -7.30 16.35 -32.87
N PHE A 39 -6.19 16.12 -32.18
CA PHE A 39 -4.88 16.61 -32.59
C PHE A 39 -3.83 15.50 -32.41
N LEU A 40 -3.14 15.20 -33.51
CA LEU A 40 -1.89 14.44 -33.54
C LEU A 40 -0.84 15.20 -32.72
N ASN A 41 -0.06 14.50 -31.88
CA ASN A 41 1.11 15.08 -31.23
C ASN A 41 2.40 14.38 -31.71
N PRO A 42 3.46 15.13 -32.05
CA PRO A 42 4.68 14.59 -32.61
C PRO A 42 5.61 14.01 -31.54
N LEU A 43 6.44 13.06 -31.95
CA LEU A 43 7.59 12.56 -31.20
C LEU A 43 8.55 13.71 -30.88
N LEU A 44 8.86 13.92 -29.59
CA LEU A 44 10.00 14.73 -29.14
C LEU A 44 11.13 13.83 -28.60
N PRO A 45 12.40 14.28 -28.69
CA PRO A 45 13.58 13.46 -28.38
C PRO A 45 13.80 13.30 -26.85
N PRO A 46 14.60 12.30 -26.42
CA PRO A 46 14.89 12.10 -25.01
C PRO A 46 15.87 13.18 -24.50
N SER A 47 15.36 14.10 -23.69
CA SER A 47 16.20 15.02 -22.93
C SER A 47 16.90 14.25 -21.80
N THR A 48 18.21 14.12 -21.89
CA THR A 48 19.05 13.67 -20.77
C THR A 48 19.12 14.79 -19.73
N LEU A 49 18.13 14.87 -18.84
CA LEU A 49 18.21 15.70 -17.65
C LEU A 49 18.61 14.83 -16.48
N ALA A 50 19.69 15.23 -15.80
CA ALA A 50 20.14 14.58 -14.58
C ALA A 50 19.07 14.77 -13.50
N SER A 51 18.31 13.72 -13.22
CA SER A 51 17.27 13.73 -12.19
C SER A 51 17.89 14.07 -10.82
N SER A 52 17.42 15.14 -10.20
CA SER A 52 17.85 15.63 -8.90
C SER A 52 17.41 14.70 -7.78
N SER A 53 18.31 14.45 -6.82
CA SER A 53 18.01 13.74 -5.58
C SER A 53 17.41 14.70 -4.53
N CYS A 54 17.22 14.24 -3.30
CA CYS A 54 16.61 15.03 -2.22
C CYS A 54 17.24 16.40 -1.99
N ASN A 55 16.38 17.40 -1.78
CA ASN A 55 16.73 18.82 -1.69
C ASN A 55 17.45 19.39 -2.93
N GLY A 56 17.60 18.60 -3.99
CA GLY A 56 18.14 19.05 -5.26
C GLY A 56 17.18 20.00 -5.98
N PRO A 57 17.70 20.84 -6.89
CA PRO A 57 16.90 21.81 -7.63
C PRO A 57 15.97 21.10 -8.63
N CYS A 58 14.76 21.61 -8.78
CA CYS A 58 13.79 21.15 -9.77
C CYS A 58 12.91 22.32 -10.24
N ASN A 59 12.41 22.22 -11.46
CA ASN A 59 11.38 23.12 -11.99
C ASN A 59 10.05 22.38 -12.20
N SER A 60 10.10 21.05 -12.34
CA SER A 60 8.96 20.16 -12.52
C SER A 60 9.19 18.83 -11.80
N ASN A 61 8.15 18.02 -11.64
CA ASN A 61 8.25 16.71 -10.98
C ASN A 61 9.17 15.74 -11.74
N ASP A 62 9.26 15.87 -13.07
CA ASP A 62 10.12 15.02 -13.91
C ASP A 62 11.62 15.28 -13.69
N ASP A 63 11.96 16.42 -13.08
CA ASP A 63 13.34 16.75 -12.70
C ASP A 63 13.79 15.99 -11.44
N CYS A 64 12.87 15.35 -10.72
CA CYS A 64 13.15 14.68 -9.46
C CYS A 64 13.27 13.16 -9.65
N LYS A 65 14.24 12.55 -8.95
CA LYS A 65 14.48 11.12 -9.07
C LYS A 65 13.38 10.31 -8.39
N GLY A 66 12.81 9.34 -9.11
CA GLY A 66 11.88 8.36 -8.56
C GLY A 66 10.49 8.96 -8.29
N GLN A 67 10.03 8.88 -7.04
CA GLN A 67 8.69 9.31 -6.62
C GLN A 67 8.73 10.60 -5.79
N LEU A 68 9.82 11.37 -5.92
CA LEU A 68 9.94 12.70 -5.33
C LEU A 68 9.10 13.71 -6.11
N ILE A 69 8.52 14.66 -5.39
CA ILE A 69 7.78 15.78 -5.98
C ILE A 69 8.61 17.06 -5.93
N CYS A 70 8.42 17.94 -6.91
CA CYS A 70 9.05 19.24 -6.91
C CYS A 70 8.21 20.26 -6.14
N THR A 71 8.63 20.57 -4.91
CA THR A 71 7.95 21.53 -4.05
C THR A 71 8.87 22.72 -3.80
N SER A 72 8.39 23.93 -4.12
CA SER A 72 9.15 25.18 -3.93
C SER A 72 10.55 25.15 -4.58
N GLY A 73 10.65 24.56 -5.77
CA GLY A 73 11.90 24.44 -6.52
C GLY A 73 12.88 23.39 -5.99
N ARG A 74 12.43 22.50 -5.09
CA ARG A 74 13.25 21.42 -4.52
C ARG A 74 12.54 20.07 -4.56
N CYS A 75 13.30 19.01 -4.82
CA CYS A 75 12.78 17.65 -4.73
C CYS A 75 12.57 17.25 -3.27
N THR A 76 11.31 16.96 -2.92
CA THR A 76 10.85 16.58 -1.58
C THR A 76 10.04 15.29 -1.61
N ASP A 77 9.83 14.69 -0.44
CA ASP A 77 8.96 13.52 -0.28
C ASP A 77 7.52 13.85 -0.70
N ASP A 78 6.85 12.89 -1.35
CA ASP A 78 5.42 12.95 -1.62
C ASP A 78 4.65 12.57 -0.34
N PRO A 79 3.86 13.50 0.25
CA PRO A 79 3.15 13.26 1.51
C PRO A 79 2.08 12.17 1.40
N ASP A 80 1.62 11.84 0.19
CA ASP A 80 0.58 10.83 -0.04
C ASP A 80 1.14 9.41 -0.27
N VAL A 81 2.46 9.29 -0.45
CA VAL A 81 3.14 8.03 -0.77
C VAL A 81 3.80 7.39 0.46
N GLY A 82 3.92 8.13 1.58
CA GLY A 82 4.38 7.57 2.86
C GLY A 82 5.85 7.11 2.88
N ILE A 83 6.62 7.46 1.85
CA ILE A 83 8.07 7.23 1.80
C ILE A 83 8.79 8.54 2.13
N HIS A 84 9.52 8.54 3.24
CA HIS A 84 10.38 9.67 3.61
C HIS A 84 11.80 9.48 3.02
N ILE A 85 11.92 9.53 1.70
CA ILE A 85 13.19 9.41 0.95
C ILE A 85 14.17 10.53 1.36
N CYS A 86 13.67 11.74 1.56
CA CYS A 86 14.45 12.93 1.91
C CYS A 86 14.68 13.11 3.41
N SER A 87 13.97 12.35 4.25
CA SER A 87 14.23 12.32 5.70
C SER A 87 15.30 11.29 6.09
N ALA A 88 16.32 11.10 5.26
CA ALA A 88 17.44 10.17 5.45
C ALA A 88 18.37 10.47 6.65
N SER A 89 17.87 11.16 7.67
CA SER A 89 18.44 11.25 9.01
C SER A 89 17.48 10.64 10.03
N SER A 90 17.15 9.35 9.86
CA SER A 90 16.55 8.53 10.91
C SER A 90 17.54 7.43 11.33
N PRO A 91 17.58 7.04 12.62
CA PRO A 91 18.65 6.22 13.19
C PRO A 91 18.77 4.85 12.52
N ALA A 92 19.97 4.27 12.56
CA ALA A 92 20.19 2.85 12.25
C ALA A 92 19.22 1.99 13.07
N GLY A 93 18.18 1.45 12.41
CA GLY A 93 17.08 0.74 13.07
C GLY A 93 15.69 0.97 12.45
N SER A 94 15.51 1.98 11.59
CA SER A 94 14.28 2.12 10.81
C SER A 94 14.27 1.18 9.60
N CYS A 95 13.17 0.45 9.41
CA CYS A 95 12.96 -0.35 8.20
C CYS A 95 12.93 0.56 6.96
N ARG A 96 13.71 0.20 5.92
CA ARG A 96 13.85 0.98 4.68
C ARG A 96 13.39 0.13 3.48
N PRO A 97 12.98 0.77 2.37
CA PRO A 97 12.69 0.05 1.14
C PRO A 97 13.90 -0.76 0.69
N SER A 98 13.68 -2.02 0.29
CA SER A 98 14.67 -2.90 -0.33
C SER A 98 14.83 -2.62 -1.83
N GLY A 99 13.81 -2.03 -2.46
CA GLY A 99 13.81 -1.75 -3.89
C GLY A 99 12.54 -1.07 -4.38
N MET A 100 12.36 -1.10 -5.70
CA MET A 100 11.15 -0.62 -6.38
C MET A 100 10.67 -1.71 -7.35
N LEU A 101 9.39 -2.04 -7.31
CA LEU A 101 8.74 -2.99 -8.22
C LEU A 101 7.98 -2.22 -9.32
N PRO A 102 8.34 -2.39 -10.61
CA PRO A 102 7.62 -1.76 -11.70
C PRO A 102 6.29 -2.48 -11.96
N CYS A 103 5.20 -1.71 -11.94
CA CYS A 103 3.83 -2.14 -12.11
C CYS A 103 3.17 -1.32 -13.23
N LYS A 104 3.20 -1.84 -14.47
CA LYS A 104 2.73 -1.16 -15.67
C LYS A 104 3.31 0.26 -15.80
N SER A 105 2.55 1.30 -15.45
CA SER A 105 2.94 2.71 -15.57
C SER A 105 3.49 3.35 -14.29
N LYS A 106 3.51 2.62 -13.16
CA LYS A 106 3.99 3.13 -11.85
C LYS A 106 4.95 2.14 -11.21
N SER A 107 5.85 2.62 -10.35
CA SER A 107 6.70 1.75 -9.53
C SER A 107 6.33 1.90 -8.06
N TYR A 108 6.34 0.80 -7.32
CA TYR A 108 5.98 0.76 -5.89
C TYR A 108 7.19 0.34 -5.05
N PRO A 109 7.40 0.94 -3.86
CA PRO A 109 8.50 0.54 -3.00
C PRO A 109 8.29 -0.87 -2.46
N THR A 110 9.35 -1.68 -2.48
CA THR A 110 9.35 -3.02 -1.88
C THR A 110 10.08 -3.03 -0.56
N TYR A 111 9.71 -3.95 0.32
CA TYR A 111 10.28 -4.09 1.65
C TYR A 111 10.49 -5.56 1.99
N THR A 112 11.62 -5.85 2.63
CA THR A 112 11.88 -7.16 3.27
C THR A 112 11.86 -7.05 4.79
N CYS A 113 11.39 -5.92 5.31
CA CYS A 113 11.35 -5.60 6.72
C CYS A 113 10.03 -4.91 7.08
N SER A 114 9.74 -4.86 8.37
CA SER A 114 8.64 -4.09 8.95
C SER A 114 9.17 -3.34 10.18
N PRO A 115 8.45 -2.35 10.73
CA PRO A 115 8.89 -1.65 11.93
C PRO A 115 9.03 -2.62 13.11
N PRO A 116 9.86 -2.29 14.12
CA PRO A 116 10.03 -3.13 15.30
C PRO A 116 8.69 -3.43 15.99
N VAL A 117 8.50 -4.69 16.37
CA VAL A 117 7.32 -5.11 17.12
C VAL A 117 7.49 -4.75 18.60
N SER A 118 6.50 -4.09 19.17
CA SER A 118 6.41 -3.72 20.59
C SER A 118 5.12 -4.25 21.22
N SER A 119 4.88 -3.95 22.51
CA SER A 119 3.59 -4.24 23.17
C SER A 119 2.39 -3.53 22.53
N SER A 120 2.63 -2.44 21.80
CA SER A 120 1.62 -1.69 21.03
C SER A 120 2.26 -1.24 19.73
N THR A 121 2.18 -2.11 18.71
CA THR A 121 2.77 -1.85 17.39
C THR A 121 1.73 -1.14 16.52
N ASP A 122 2.09 0.04 16.02
CA ASP A 122 1.23 0.79 15.09
C ASP A 122 1.23 0.12 13.71
N ALA A 123 0.04 -0.18 13.21
CA ALA A 123 -0.18 -0.81 11.91
C ALA A 123 -1.30 -0.11 11.15
N MET A 124 -1.26 -0.22 9.81
CA MET A 124 -2.38 0.14 8.97
C MET A 124 -3.25 -1.10 8.76
N HIS A 125 -4.52 -0.99 9.15
CA HIS A 125 -5.48 -2.05 8.96
C HIS A 125 -6.13 -1.95 7.58
N THR A 126 -6.03 -3.03 6.81
CA THR A 126 -6.66 -3.18 5.50
C THR A 126 -7.65 -4.34 5.54
N LEU A 127 -8.50 -4.43 4.51
CA LEU A 127 -9.46 -5.51 4.37
C LEU A 127 -8.98 -6.46 3.28
N ASN A 128 -9.04 -7.76 3.56
CA ASN A 128 -8.75 -8.81 2.59
C ASN A 128 -9.82 -9.89 2.64
N ASN A 129 -10.12 -10.48 1.48
CA ASN A 129 -10.97 -11.64 1.34
C ASN A 129 -10.12 -12.91 1.18
N PHE A 130 -10.09 -13.74 2.24
CA PHE A 130 -9.32 -14.99 2.32
C PHE A 130 -10.09 -16.22 1.81
N MET A 131 -11.30 -16.04 1.27
CA MET A 131 -12.08 -17.13 0.70
C MET A 131 -11.51 -17.57 -0.65
N GLU A 132 -11.89 -18.77 -1.09
CA GLU A 132 -11.63 -19.23 -2.45
C GLU A 132 -12.22 -18.25 -3.49
N GLY A 133 -11.43 -17.88 -4.49
CA GLY A 133 -11.80 -16.86 -5.48
C GLY A 133 -11.89 -15.44 -4.91
N GLY A 134 -11.36 -15.22 -3.70
CA GLY A 134 -11.23 -13.90 -3.08
C GLY A 134 -10.05 -13.08 -3.61
N ASP A 135 -9.59 -12.14 -2.80
CA ASP A 135 -8.56 -11.18 -3.21
C ASP A 135 -7.20 -11.88 -3.37
N GLY A 136 -6.87 -12.80 -2.46
CA GLY A 136 -5.54 -13.43 -2.38
C GLY A 136 -5.18 -14.37 -3.54
N GLY A 137 -6.14 -14.79 -4.37
CA GLY A 137 -5.94 -15.75 -5.46
C GLY A 137 -5.62 -17.18 -4.99
N ALA A 138 -4.56 -17.34 -4.19
CA ALA A 138 -4.09 -18.57 -3.59
C ALA A 138 -4.63 -18.79 -2.15
N PRO A 139 -4.57 -20.04 -1.63
CA PRO A 139 -4.78 -20.32 -0.21
C PRO A 139 -3.73 -19.63 0.68
N SER A 140 -4.06 -19.39 1.95
CA SER A 140 -3.15 -18.69 2.87
C SER A 140 -1.89 -19.49 3.22
N GLU A 141 -0.75 -18.81 3.25
CA GLU A 141 0.59 -19.43 3.32
C GLU A 141 0.82 -20.29 4.57
N CYS A 142 0.24 -19.94 5.73
CA CYS A 142 0.52 -20.66 6.98
C CYS A 142 -0.05 -22.08 7.02
N ASP A 143 -1.18 -22.34 6.38
CA ASP A 143 -1.91 -23.61 6.48
C ASP A 143 -2.46 -24.13 5.14
N ASN A 144 -2.08 -23.51 4.02
CA ASN A 144 -2.49 -23.86 2.66
C ASN A 144 -4.01 -24.00 2.51
N SER A 145 -4.76 -23.15 3.23
CA SER A 145 -6.22 -23.21 3.28
C SER A 145 -6.84 -21.85 2.96
N TYR A 146 -8.04 -21.88 2.38
CA TYR A 146 -8.90 -20.71 2.34
C TYR A 146 -9.61 -20.56 3.69
N HIS A 147 -9.90 -19.33 4.08
CA HIS A 147 -10.62 -19.02 5.32
C HIS A 147 -11.95 -18.36 5.02
N ASP A 148 -13.00 -18.81 5.70
CA ASP A 148 -14.30 -18.15 5.58
C ASP A 148 -14.18 -16.73 6.12
N ASN A 149 -14.93 -15.80 5.51
CA ASN A 149 -14.88 -14.43 5.97
C ASN A 149 -15.23 -14.31 7.46
N SER A 150 -16.07 -15.19 8.04
CA SER A 150 -16.41 -15.27 9.47
C SER A 150 -15.25 -15.57 10.41
N GLU A 151 -14.15 -16.11 9.90
CA GLU A 151 -12.96 -16.37 10.70
C GLU A 151 -12.22 -15.07 11.01
N LEU A 152 -11.78 -14.94 12.27
CA LEU A 152 -10.93 -13.84 12.72
C LEU A 152 -9.49 -14.16 12.34
N VAL A 153 -9.15 -13.94 11.08
CA VAL A 153 -7.82 -14.19 10.51
C VAL A 153 -7.18 -12.92 9.99
N VAL A 154 -5.84 -12.91 9.93
CA VAL A 154 -5.06 -11.75 9.52
C VAL A 154 -3.81 -12.15 8.73
N ALA A 155 -3.47 -11.34 7.73
CA ALA A 155 -2.20 -11.33 7.04
C ALA A 155 -1.28 -10.24 7.60
N LEU A 156 0.01 -10.52 7.73
CA LEU A 156 0.99 -9.55 8.21
C LEU A 156 2.01 -9.20 7.13
N SER A 157 2.48 -7.96 7.08
CA SER A 157 3.57 -7.56 6.18
C SER A 157 4.80 -8.45 6.34
N THR A 158 5.55 -8.69 5.26
CA THR A 158 6.71 -9.61 5.18
C THR A 158 7.62 -9.60 6.42
N GLY A 159 8.04 -8.43 6.89
CA GLY A 159 8.92 -8.35 8.06
C GLY A 159 8.25 -8.68 9.41
N TRP A 160 6.94 -8.51 9.54
CA TRP A 160 6.18 -8.95 10.71
C TRP A 160 5.79 -10.42 10.63
N TYR A 161 5.44 -10.90 9.43
CA TYR A 161 5.22 -12.32 9.14
C TYR A 161 6.44 -13.14 9.53
N ALA A 162 7.63 -12.61 9.23
CA ALA A 162 8.93 -13.08 9.69
C ALA A 162 9.11 -14.58 9.39
N ASP A 163 8.99 -14.92 8.10
CA ASP A 163 9.15 -16.27 7.56
C ASP A 163 8.40 -17.32 8.38
N HIS A 164 7.07 -17.23 8.37
CA HIS A 164 6.15 -18.17 9.03
C HIS A 164 6.25 -18.19 10.57
N SER A 165 7.17 -17.46 11.20
CA SER A 165 7.38 -17.53 12.66
C SER A 165 6.16 -17.09 13.48
N ARG A 166 5.22 -16.36 12.88
CA ARG A 166 3.95 -15.96 13.50
C ARG A 166 2.75 -16.80 13.10
N CYS A 167 2.90 -17.75 12.18
CA CYS A 167 1.79 -18.60 11.74
C CYS A 167 1.04 -19.26 12.90
N GLY A 168 -0.29 -19.21 12.84
CA GLY A 168 -1.17 -19.77 13.86
C GLY A 168 -1.20 -19.01 15.19
N LYS A 169 -0.35 -18.00 15.40
CA LYS A 169 -0.34 -17.21 16.63
C LYS A 169 -1.48 -16.20 16.63
N MET A 170 -2.03 -16.00 17.82
CA MET A 170 -3.06 -14.99 18.06
C MET A 170 -2.42 -13.63 18.31
N ILE A 171 -2.91 -12.59 17.63
CA ILE A 171 -2.55 -11.20 17.88
C ILE A 171 -3.78 -10.41 18.29
N ARG A 172 -3.59 -9.43 19.18
CA ARG A 172 -4.65 -8.48 19.55
C ARG A 172 -4.55 -7.24 18.67
N ILE A 173 -5.62 -6.95 17.94
CA ILE A 173 -5.76 -5.75 17.11
C ILE A 173 -6.65 -4.77 17.86
N SER A 174 -6.17 -3.54 18.04
CA SER A 174 -6.90 -2.47 18.72
C SER A 174 -7.12 -1.31 17.74
N ALA A 175 -8.37 -0.87 17.61
CA ALA A 175 -8.76 0.26 16.78
C ALA A 175 -8.78 1.56 17.59
N SER A 176 -8.65 2.71 16.91
CA SER A 176 -8.66 4.04 17.53
C SER A 176 -9.98 4.38 18.24
N ASN A 177 -11.09 3.70 17.89
CA ASN A 177 -12.38 3.83 18.56
C ASN A 177 -12.49 3.01 19.87
N GLY A 178 -11.39 2.43 20.34
CA GLY A 178 -11.32 1.66 21.59
C GLY A 178 -11.78 0.20 21.46
N ARG A 179 -12.27 -0.24 20.29
CA ARG A 179 -12.57 -1.66 20.06
C ARG A 179 -11.28 -2.45 19.90
N SER A 180 -11.27 -3.69 20.40
CA SER A 180 -10.19 -4.63 20.12
C SER A 180 -10.73 -6.01 19.84
N THR A 181 -10.05 -6.74 18.96
CA THR A 181 -10.33 -8.15 18.68
C THR A 181 -9.04 -8.95 18.70
N THR A 182 -9.15 -10.28 18.74
CA THR A 182 -8.01 -11.18 18.58
C THR A 182 -8.18 -11.94 17.27
N ALA A 183 -7.13 -11.99 16.45
CA ALA A 183 -7.12 -12.68 15.17
C ALA A 183 -5.91 -13.62 15.06
N ARG A 184 -6.10 -14.73 14.34
CA ARG A 184 -5.04 -15.71 14.04
C ARG A 184 -4.27 -15.27 12.79
N VAL A 185 -2.95 -15.26 12.87
CA VAL A 185 -2.10 -15.02 11.69
C VAL A 185 -2.15 -16.25 10.79
N VAL A 186 -2.62 -16.06 9.55
CA VAL A 186 -2.74 -17.14 8.56
C VAL A 186 -1.96 -16.87 7.29
N ASP A 187 -1.56 -15.63 7.05
CA ASP A 187 -1.00 -15.27 5.75
C ASP A 187 0.08 -14.20 5.81
N GLU A 188 0.80 -14.07 4.70
CA GLU A 188 1.69 -12.96 4.44
C GLU A 188 0.97 -11.90 3.58
N CYS A 189 1.14 -10.63 3.94
CA CYS A 189 0.93 -9.53 3.00
C CYS A 189 2.29 -9.24 2.36
N ASP A 190 2.55 -9.85 1.20
CA ASP A 190 3.86 -9.78 0.53
C ASP A 190 4.15 -8.33 0.13
N SER A 191 5.15 -7.74 0.79
CA SER A 191 5.59 -6.36 0.54
C SER A 191 6.81 -6.28 -0.38
N ALA A 192 7.25 -7.43 -0.92
CA ALA A 192 8.40 -7.58 -1.80
C ALA A 192 8.00 -7.90 -3.25
N LYS A 193 6.88 -8.60 -3.45
CA LYS A 193 6.37 -9.05 -4.76
C LYS A 193 4.96 -8.55 -5.02
N GLY A 194 4.52 -8.68 -6.26
CA GLY A 194 3.24 -8.19 -6.73
C GLY A 194 3.26 -7.84 -8.21
N CYS A 195 2.15 -7.32 -8.71
CA CYS A 195 1.97 -6.80 -10.05
C CYS A 195 2.20 -7.83 -11.16
N ASP A 196 2.11 -9.11 -10.82
CA ASP A 196 2.19 -10.26 -11.71
C ASP A 196 0.90 -11.08 -11.62
N GLU A 197 0.80 -12.14 -12.42
CA GLU A 197 -0.40 -12.99 -12.46
C GLU A 197 -0.60 -13.80 -11.18
N GLU A 198 0.48 -14.20 -10.51
CA GLU A 198 0.46 -14.94 -9.25
C GLU A 198 -0.23 -14.13 -8.14
N HIS A 199 0.04 -12.82 -8.09
CA HIS A 199 -0.57 -11.88 -7.15
C HIS A 199 -1.84 -11.21 -7.70
N ALA A 200 -2.45 -11.74 -8.78
CA ALA A 200 -3.62 -11.16 -9.45
C ALA A 200 -3.46 -9.66 -9.82
N GLY A 201 -2.22 -9.22 -10.07
CA GLY A 201 -1.87 -7.83 -10.35
C GLY A 201 -1.95 -6.88 -9.15
N GLN A 202 -2.12 -7.41 -7.94
CA GLN A 202 -2.08 -6.62 -6.70
C GLN A 202 -0.71 -6.00 -6.48
N LYS A 203 -0.69 -4.83 -5.86
CA LYS A 203 0.56 -4.13 -5.54
C LYS A 203 1.22 -4.82 -4.33
N PRO A 204 2.57 -4.72 -4.20
CA PRO A 204 3.24 -5.00 -2.94
C PRO A 204 2.70 -4.10 -1.83
#